data_AF-R9KNZ8-F1
#
_entry.id   AF-R9KNZ8-F1
#
_cell.length_a   1.000
_cell.length_b   1.000
_cell.length_c   1.000
_cell.angle_alpha   90.00
_cell.angle_beta   90.00
_cell.angle_gamma   90.00
#
_symmetry.space_group_name_H-M   'P 1'
#
loop_
_entity.id
_entity.type
_entity.pdbx_description
1 polymer ?
#
loop_
_entity_poly.entity_id
_entity_poly.type
_entity_poly.pdbx_seq_one_letter_code
_entity_poly.pdbx_strand_id
1 'polypeptide(L)'
;MWIRAVRELYRGGINVEFLMEQEDYLRYIIESTNYLAELTVEPEGFHPHRFVLFEALDKRKGPLQKPYFYFDEKDSSMENILENLNKGISYMMESTE
;
A
#
# COMPACT_ATOMS: atom_id res chain seq x y z
N MET A 1 -2.56 12.54 7.53
CA MET A 1 -2.89 11.17 7.08
C MET A 1 -1.96 10.84 5.91
N TRP A 2 -1.13 9.80 6.01
CA TRP A 2 -0.06 9.48 5.04
C TRP A 2 -0.56 9.38 3.60
N ILE A 3 -1.70 8.70 3.38
CA ILE A 3 -2.26 8.48 2.04
C ILE A 3 -2.59 9.80 1.29
N ARG A 4 -2.99 10.85 2.02
CA ARG A 4 -3.23 12.17 1.43
C ARG A 4 -1.92 12.82 0.97
N ALA A 5 -0.85 12.67 1.75
CA ALA A 5 0.46 13.21 1.39
C ALA A 5 1.02 12.50 0.14
N VAL A 6 0.88 11.17 0.07
CA VAL A 6 1.27 10.36 -1.10
C VAL A 6 0.51 10.78 -2.36
N ARG A 7 -0.82 10.95 -2.25
CA ARG A 7 -1.66 11.40 -3.37
C ARG A 7 -1.24 12.77 -3.90
N GLU A 8 -0.88 13.71 -3.02
CA GLU A 8 -0.40 15.03 -3.45
C GLU A 8 1.01 14.98 -4.05
N LEU A 9 1.92 14.21 -3.44
CA LEU A 9 3.31 14.08 -3.90
C LEU A 9 3.40 13.47 -5.31
N TYR A 10 2.58 12.45 -5.58
CA TYR A 10 2.55 11.74 -6.86
C TYR A 10 1.31 12.10 -7.69
N ARG A 11 0.84 13.34 -7.57
CA ARG A 11 -0.35 13.83 -8.28
C ARG A 11 -0.18 13.64 -9.80
N GLY A 12 -1.10 12.89 -10.39
CA GLY A 12 -1.07 12.55 -11.82
C GLY A 12 -0.24 11.31 -12.17
N GLY A 13 0.52 10.76 -11.23
CA GLY A 13 1.24 9.48 -11.37
C GLY A 13 0.52 8.30 -10.73
N ILE A 14 -0.25 8.55 -9.67
CA ILE A 14 -1.15 7.57 -9.05
C ILE A 14 -2.56 8.11 -8.91
N ASN A 15 -3.52 7.20 -8.99
CA ASN A 15 -4.89 7.37 -8.52
C ASN A 15 -5.06 6.63 -7.19
N VAL A 16 -5.77 7.23 -6.25
CA VAL A 16 -6.06 6.62 -4.95
C VAL A 16 -7.57 6.58 -4.78
N GLU A 17 -8.12 5.37 -4.73
CA GLU A 17 -9.53 5.12 -4.46
C GLU A 17 -9.69 4.59 -3.04
N PHE A 18 -10.62 5.18 -2.31
CA PHE A 18 -11.04 4.65 -1.02
C PHE A 18 -12.14 3.61 -1.26
N LEU A 19 -11.87 2.36 -0.89
CA LEU A 19 -12.80 1.26 -1.19
C LEU A 19 -13.84 1.10 -0.07
N MET A 20 -13.41 1.08 1.18
CA MET A 20 -14.30 0.79 2.31
C MET A 20 -13.74 1.27 3.65
N GLU A 21 -14.64 1.79 4.49
CA GLU A 21 -14.50 1.90 5.95
C GLU A 21 -15.47 0.87 6.55
N GLN A 22 -14.96 -0.12 7.28
CA GLN A 22 -15.76 -0.85 8.25
C GLN A 22 -15.21 -0.57 9.65
N GLU A 23 -16.00 -0.89 10.69
CA GLU A 23 -15.59 -0.68 12.09
C GLU A 23 -14.18 -1.22 12.40
N ASP A 24 -13.77 -2.25 11.66
CA ASP A 24 -12.53 -2.99 11.90
C ASP A 24 -11.49 -2.93 10.76
N TYR A 25 -11.67 -2.17 9.68
CA TYR A 25 -10.59 -1.95 8.70
C TYR A 25 -10.83 -0.79 7.73
N LEU A 26 -9.73 -0.20 7.27
CA LEU A 26 -9.65 0.77 6.18
C LEU A 26 -8.95 0.12 4.98
N ARG A 27 -9.55 0.26 3.79
CA ARG A 27 -8.94 -0.24 2.55
C ARG A 27 -8.85 0.82 1.46
N TYR A 28 -7.68 0.91 0.86
CA TYR A 28 -7.37 1.80 -0.26
C TYR A 28 -6.86 0.99 -1.44
N ILE A 29 -7.33 1.33 -2.63
CA ILE A 29 -6.74 0.91 -3.89
C ILE A 29 -5.89 2.05 -4.42
N ILE A 30 -4.64 1.76 -4.74
CA ILE A 30 -3.68 2.71 -5.29
C ILE A 30 -3.28 2.20 -6.66
N GLU A 31 -3.42 3.02 -7.69
CA GLU A 31 -3.26 2.60 -9.06
C GLU A 31 -2.33 3.57 -9.80
N SER A 32 -1.28 3.05 -10.44
CA SER A 32 -0.47 3.79 -11.41
C SER A 32 -0.70 3.24 -12.82
N THR A 33 -0.02 3.77 -13.84
CA THR A 33 -0.09 3.24 -15.21
C THR A 33 0.21 1.75 -15.26
N ASN A 34 1.27 1.31 -14.57
CA ASN A 34 1.78 -0.05 -14.65
C ASN A 34 1.48 -0.90 -13.43
N TYR A 35 1.02 -0.31 -12.32
CA TYR A 35 0.86 -1.03 -11.06
C TYR A 35 -0.52 -0.85 -10.45
N LEU A 36 -1.00 -1.88 -9.77
CA LEU A 36 -2.19 -1.88 -8.93
C LEU A 36 -1.77 -2.33 -7.53
N ALA A 37 -2.15 -1.58 -6.50
CA ALA A 37 -1.84 -1.89 -5.13
C ALA A 37 -3.06 -1.79 -4.22
N GLU A 38 -3.05 -2.59 -3.16
CA GLU A 38 -4.00 -2.54 -2.06
C GLU A 38 -3.25 -2.19 -0.78
N LEU A 39 -3.75 -1.19 -0.06
CA LEU A 39 -3.37 -0.89 1.32
C LEU A 39 -4.56 -1.22 2.22
N THR A 40 -4.34 -2.14 3.15
CA THR A 40 -5.30 -2.46 4.22
C THR A 40 -4.71 -2.03 5.56
N VAL A 41 -5.50 -1.33 6.37
CA VAL A 41 -5.14 -0.92 7.73
C VAL A 41 -6.23 -1.39 8.68
N GLU A 42 -5.91 -2.24 9.65
CA GLU A 42 -6.85 -2.75 10.65
C GLU A 42 -6.46 -2.24 12.06
N PRO A 43 -7.42 -2.04 12.97
CA PRO A 43 -7.14 -1.71 14.36
C PRO A 43 -6.51 -2.92 15.08
N GLU A 44 -5.84 -2.66 16.21
CA GLU A 44 -5.37 -3.73 17.11
C GLU A 44 -6.56 -4.59 17.54
N GLY A 45 -6.62 -5.86 17.13
CA GLY A 45 -7.71 -6.74 17.55
C GLY A 45 -7.73 -8.14 16.93
N PHE A 46 -7.81 -8.23 15.61
CA PHE A 46 -8.08 -9.52 14.92
C PHE A 46 -6.86 -10.44 14.78
N HIS A 47 -5.66 -9.86 14.86
CA HIS A 47 -4.40 -10.56 14.70
C HIS A 47 -3.44 -10.28 15.86
N PRO A 48 -2.39 -11.09 16.07
CA PRO A 48 -1.46 -10.89 17.18
C PRO A 48 -0.64 -9.57 17.10
N HIS A 49 -0.69 -8.82 16.00
CA HIS A 49 0.08 -7.60 15.72
C HIS A 49 -0.82 -6.50 15.13
N ARG A 50 -0.36 -5.24 15.16
CA ARG A 50 -0.96 -4.11 14.40
C ARG A 50 -0.99 -4.48 12.91
N PHE A 51 -1.95 -3.94 12.17
CA PHE A 51 -2.27 -4.44 10.83
C PHE A 51 -2.16 -3.35 9.78
N VAL A 52 -1.01 -3.28 9.13
CA VAL A 52 -0.79 -2.56 7.89
C VAL A 52 -0.27 -3.55 6.86
N LEU A 53 -1.11 -3.83 5.88
CA LEU A 53 -0.78 -4.68 4.73
C LEU A 53 -0.71 -3.82 3.47
N PHE A 54 0.38 -3.96 2.73
CA PHE A 54 0.55 -3.34 1.42
C PHE A 54 1.00 -4.37 0.40
N GLU A 55 0.21 -4.53 -0.65
CA GLU A 55 0.52 -5.42 -1.78
C GLU A 55 0.45 -4.62 -3.07
N ALA A 56 1.45 -4.78 -3.97
CA ALA A 56 1.44 -4.18 -5.29
C ALA A 56 1.80 -5.18 -6.39
N LEU A 57 1.01 -5.16 -7.46
CA LEU A 57 1.12 -6.02 -8.64
C LEU A 57 1.45 -5.18 -9.87
N ASP A 58 2.34 -5.68 -10.72
CA ASP A 58 2.64 -5.12 -12.03
C ASP A 58 1.61 -5.61 -13.05
N LYS A 59 0.79 -4.70 -13.57
CA LYS A 59 -0.26 -4.98 -14.56
C LYS A 59 0.28 -5.51 -15.89
N ARG A 60 1.57 -5.27 -16.17
CA ARG A 60 2.23 -5.76 -17.39
C ARG A 60 2.61 -7.24 -17.28
N LYS A 61 2.62 -7.78 -16.06
CA LYS A 61 2.98 -9.18 -15.78
C LYS A 61 1.73 -10.05 -15.63
N GLY A 62 1.90 -11.33 -15.96
CA GLY A 62 0.85 -12.32 -15.79
C GLY A 62 0.65 -12.76 -14.33
N PRO A 63 -0.28 -13.71 -14.08
CA PRO A 63 -0.69 -14.13 -12.74
C PRO A 63 0.38 -14.86 -11.91
N LEU A 64 1.47 -15.31 -12.54
CA LEU A 64 2.59 -15.97 -11.85
C LEU A 64 3.65 -14.97 -11.34
N GLN A 65 3.36 -13.67 -11.37
CA GLN A 65 4.27 -12.66 -10.85
C GLN A 65 4.45 -12.76 -9.33
N LYS A 66 5.60 -12.31 -8.84
CA LYS A 66 5.79 -12.05 -7.42
C LYS A 66 5.36 -10.60 -7.13
N PRO A 67 4.32 -10.37 -6.31
CA PRO A 67 3.96 -9.02 -5.90
C PRO A 67 5.08 -8.39 -5.06
N TYR A 68 5.13 -7.07 -5.05
CA TYR A 68 5.72 -6.36 -3.93
C TYR A 68 4.78 -6.54 -2.73
N PHE A 69 5.32 -6.93 -1.58
CA PHE A 69 4.52 -7.24 -0.41
C PHE A 69 5.19 -6.71 0.85
N TYR A 70 4.41 -6.05 1.69
CA TYR A 70 4.81 -5.59 3.01
C TYR A 70 3.67 -5.81 4.00
N PHE A 71 4.03 -6.27 5.19
CA PHE A 71 3.17 -6.32 6.36
C PHE A 71 3.99 -5.87 7.57
N ASP A 72 3.36 -5.22 8.54
CA ASP A 72 4.02 -4.84 9.78
C ASP A 72 4.18 -6.03 10.75
N GLU A 73 5.16 -5.91 11.63
CA GLU A 73 5.47 -6.89 12.67
C GLU A 73 5.07 -6.35 14.05
N LYS A 74 5.06 -7.22 15.06
CA LYS A 74 4.67 -6.87 16.45
C LYS A 74 5.31 -5.58 16.97
N ASP A 75 6.59 -5.42 16.67
CA ASP A 75 7.45 -4.37 17.21
C ASP A 75 7.76 -3.29 16.15
N SER A 76 7.04 -3.28 15.01
CA SER A 76 7.19 -2.26 13.99
C SER A 76 6.80 -0.88 14.54
N SER A 77 7.76 0.05 14.53
CA SER A 77 7.46 1.46 14.83
C SER A 77 6.66 2.09 13.70
N MET A 78 5.94 3.17 14.02
CA MET A 78 5.25 3.96 12.99
C MET A 78 6.22 4.48 11.92
N GLU A 79 7.46 4.86 12.27
CA GLU A 79 8.43 5.28 11.25
C GLU A 79 8.80 4.13 10.31
N ASN A 80 9.00 2.91 10.84
CA ASN A 80 9.29 1.74 10.04
C ASN A 80 8.14 1.41 9.07
N ILE A 81 6.90 1.49 9.54
CA ILE A 81 5.71 1.29 8.71
C ILE A 81 5.69 2.31 7.56
N LEU A 82 5.82 3.60 7.88
CA LEU A 82 5.78 4.66 6.87
C LEU A 82 6.95 4.55 5.88
N GLU A 83 8.14 4.16 6.34
CA GLU A 83 9.29 3.92 5.47
C GLU A 83 9.02 2.81 4.46
N ASN A 84 8.47 1.67 4.91
CA ASN A 84 8.15 0.56 4.02
C ASN A 84 6.99 0.86 3.07
N LEU A 85 5.96 1.56 3.53
CA LEU A 85 4.89 2.03 2.65
C LEU A 85 5.44 2.98 1.57
N ASN A 86 6.37 3.89 1.92
CA ASN A 86 7.02 4.77 0.93
C ASN A 86 7.88 3.99 -0.07
N LYS A 87 8.54 2.90 0.34
CA LYS A 87 9.26 2.00 -0.58
C LYS A 87 8.29 1.34 -1.55
N GLY A 88 7.13 0.87 -1.08
CA GLY A 88 6.08 0.31 -1.93
C GLY A 88 5.55 1.31 -2.96
N ILE A 89 5.29 2.55 -2.56
CA ILE A 89 4.89 3.61 -3.50
C ILE A 89 6.01 3.91 -4.50
N SER A 90 7.26 4.03 -4.05
CA SER A 90 8.40 4.27 -4.95
C SER A 90 8.54 3.15 -5.99
N TYR A 91 8.39 1.90 -5.57
CA TYR A 91 8.39 0.74 -6.47
C TYR A 91 7.32 0.85 -7.57
N MET A 92 6.11 1.31 -7.24
CA MET A 92 5.03 1.50 -8.21
C MET A 92 5.26 2.66 -9.18
N MET A 93 6.14 3.60 -8.81
CA MET A 93 6.47 4.79 -9.59
C MET A 93 7.71 4.61 -10.46
N GLU A 94 8.51 3.57 -10.20
CA GLU A 94 9.64 3.23 -11.06
C GLU A 94 9.14 2.78 -12.44
N SER A 95 9.40 3.62 -13.44
CA SER A 95 9.29 3.25 -14.84
C SER A 95 10.41 2.26 -15.15
N THR A 96 10.07 0.97 -15.19
CA THR A 96 10.94 -0.01 -15.86
C THR A 96 10.88 0.30 -17.36
N GLU A 97 11.89 1.03 -17.83
CA GLU A 97 12.27 1.15 -19.24
C GLU A 97 12.59 -0.22 -19.85
#